data_AF-A0A0D7A4R0-F1
#
_entry.id   AF-A0A0D7A4R0-F1
#
_cell.length_a   1.000
_cell.length_b   1.000
_cell.length_c   1.000
_cell.angle_alpha   90.00
_cell.angle_beta   90.00
_cell.angle_gamma   90.00
#
_symmetry.space_group_name_H-M   'P 1'
#
loop_
_entity.id
_entity.type
_entity.pdbx_description
1 polymer ?
#
loop_
_entity_poly.entity_id
_entity_poly.type
_entity_poly.pdbx_seq_one_letter_code
_entity_poly.pdbx_strand_id
1 'polypeptide(L)'
;MLQLRLSKLRASRHVKIRVGSEERFAEVHFYFQFLVNGHDAALGFVSCFGFPDPDCYKKSVGTYITMPHLRDVDVRVVDVKDIISVVMMAPDPNFVADSVAQPGISTTHWVLMEKPGLKVAQILSGYKEEYEDN
;
A
#
# COMPACT_ATOMS: atom_id res chain seq x y z
N MET A 1 9.85 -25.55 13.93
CA MET A 1 10.62 -24.30 14.08
C MET A 1 10.84 -23.72 12.68
N LEU A 2 9.99 -22.78 12.23
CA LEU A 2 10.06 -22.24 10.87
C LEU A 2 10.95 -20.99 10.87
N GLN A 3 12.17 -21.16 10.38
CA GLN A 3 13.13 -20.10 10.13
C GLN A 3 12.57 -19.17 9.03
N LEU A 4 12.13 -17.97 9.41
CA LEU A 4 11.76 -16.93 8.47
C LEU A 4 13.04 -16.40 7.82
N ARG A 5 13.38 -16.97 6.66
CA ARG A 5 14.46 -16.47 5.80
C ARG A 5 14.12 -15.06 5.31
N LEU A 6 15.12 -14.18 5.29
CA LEU A 6 15.13 -12.89 4.58
C LEU A 6 14.68 -13.01 3.09
N SER A 7 14.64 -14.22 2.52
CA SER A 7 14.10 -14.52 1.18
C SER A 7 12.57 -14.42 1.04
N LYS A 8 11.84 -14.09 2.11
CA LYS A 8 10.38 -13.85 2.11
C LYS A 8 10.00 -12.36 2.07
N LEU A 9 10.90 -11.49 1.61
CA LEU A 9 10.64 -10.06 1.51
C LEU A 9 9.71 -9.75 0.31
N ARG A 10 8.39 -9.73 0.50
CA ARG A 10 7.48 -9.08 -0.47
C ARG A 10 7.46 -7.57 -0.20
N ALA A 11 8.48 -6.86 -0.67
CA ALA A 11 8.62 -5.42 -0.45
C ALA A 11 7.74 -4.51 -1.33
N SER A 12 6.90 -5.07 -2.20
CA SER A 12 6.12 -4.27 -3.17
C SER A 12 4.80 -4.96 -3.50
N ARG A 13 3.84 -4.89 -2.58
CA ARG A 13 2.44 -5.28 -2.85
C ARG A 13 1.45 -4.19 -2.55
N HIS A 14 1.84 -3.21 -1.72
CA HIS A 14 0.95 -2.12 -1.39
C HIS A 14 1.08 -1.04 -2.46
N VAL A 15 -0.06 -0.62 -2.98
CA VAL A 15 -0.15 0.29 -4.12
C VAL A 15 -1.15 1.38 -3.83
N LYS A 16 -0.89 2.58 -4.36
CA LYS A 16 -1.90 3.60 -4.56
C LYS A 16 -2.54 3.36 -5.92
N ILE A 17 -3.86 3.29 -5.95
CA ILE A 17 -4.68 3.02 -7.13
C ILE A 17 -5.68 4.13 -7.37
N ARG A 18 -6.06 4.32 -8.63
CA ARG A 18 -7.19 5.16 -9.02
C ARG A 18 -8.45 4.30 -9.15
N VAL A 19 -9.54 4.72 -8.50
CA VAL A 19 -10.86 4.08 -8.62
C VAL A 19 -11.87 5.17 -8.96
N GLY A 20 -12.23 5.29 -10.23
CA GLY A 20 -13.00 6.43 -10.72
C GLY A 20 -12.22 7.73 -10.55
N SER A 21 -12.78 8.68 -9.80
CA SER A 21 -12.12 9.96 -9.46
C SER A 21 -11.33 9.94 -8.15
N GLU A 22 -11.38 8.85 -7.38
CA GLU A 22 -10.76 8.75 -6.06
C GLU A 22 -9.42 8.01 -6.10
N GLU A 23 -8.51 8.39 -5.21
CA GLU A 23 -7.30 7.63 -4.91
C GLU A 23 -7.54 6.73 -3.69
N ARG A 24 -7.11 5.48 -3.78
CA ARG A 24 -7.18 4.49 -2.71
C ARG A 24 -5.88 3.74 -2.55
N PHE A 25 -5.72 3.07 -1.42
CA PHE A 25 -4.59 2.17 -1.18
C PHE A 25 -5.09 0.74 -1.18
N ALA A 26 -4.28 -0.19 -1.70
CA ALA A 26 -4.62 -1.60 -1.75
C ALA A 26 -3.38 -2.50 -1.64
N GLU A 27 -3.58 -3.75 -1.21
CA GLU A 27 -2.60 -4.84 -1.34
C GLU A 27 -2.92 -5.67 -2.58
N VAL A 28 -1.95 -5.81 -3.49
CA VAL A 28 -2.07 -6.72 -4.64
C VAL A 28 -1.77 -8.15 -4.21
N HIS A 29 -2.70 -9.07 -4.45
CA HIS A 29 -2.50 -10.49 -4.20
C HIS A 29 -1.76 -11.18 -5.34
N PHE A 30 -2.24 -10.96 -6.57
CA PHE A 30 -1.67 -11.49 -7.81
C PHE A 30 -2.12 -10.68 -9.02
N TYR A 31 -1.36 -10.81 -10.11
CA TYR A 31 -1.68 -10.26 -11.43
C TYR A 31 -2.09 -11.37 -12.38
N PHE A 32 -2.94 -11.06 -13.34
CA PHE A 32 -3.38 -12.00 -14.37
C PHE A 32 -3.78 -11.27 -15.65
N GLN A 33 -3.89 -12.00 -16.75
CA GLN A 33 -4.41 -11.49 -18.02
C GLN A 33 -5.81 -12.05 -18.23
N PHE A 34 -6.72 -11.21 -18.73
CA PHE A 34 -8.09 -11.62 -19.03
C PHE A 34 -8.65 -10.82 -20.20
N LEU A 35 -9.57 -11.43 -20.95
CA LEU A 35 -10.25 -10.76 -22.05
C LEU A 35 -11.39 -9.91 -21.50
N VAL A 36 -11.28 -8.58 -21.59
CA VAL A 36 -12.29 -7.62 -21.15
C VAL A 36 -12.81 -6.87 -22.37
N ASN A 37 -14.10 -6.98 -22.66
CA ASN A 37 -14.73 -6.37 -23.84
C ASN A 37 -14.02 -6.70 -25.17
N GLY A 38 -13.47 -7.91 -25.29
CA GLY A 38 -12.76 -8.35 -26.51
C GLY A 38 -11.30 -7.90 -26.61
N HIS A 39 -10.74 -7.28 -25.58
CA HIS A 39 -9.34 -6.87 -25.52
C HIS A 39 -8.61 -7.58 -24.38
N ASP A 40 -7.37 -8.01 -24.62
CA ASP A 40 -6.52 -8.54 -23.57
C ASP A 40 -6.14 -7.40 -22.60
N ALA A 41 -6.54 -7.56 -21.34
CA ALA A 41 -6.24 -6.63 -20.27
C ALA A 41 -5.32 -7.31 -19.23
N ALA A 42 -4.31 -6.57 -18.77
CA ALA A 42 -3.52 -6.95 -17.62
C ALA A 42 -4.21 -6.40 -16.36
N LEU A 43 -4.52 -7.28 -15.42
CA LEU A 43 -5.35 -6.99 -14.27
C LEU A 43 -4.64 -7.36 -12.96
N GLY A 44 -4.94 -6.62 -11.90
CA GLY A 44 -4.52 -6.92 -10.53
C GLY A 44 -5.71 -7.29 -9.66
N PHE A 45 -5.61 -8.40 -8.93
CA PHE A 45 -6.56 -8.74 -7.87
C PHE A 45 -6.07 -8.17 -6.55
N VAL A 46 -6.86 -7.28 -5.94
CA VAL A 46 -6.41 -6.43 -4.82
C VAL A 46 -7.41 -6.42 -3.66
N SER A 47 -6.91 -6.29 -2.44
CA SER A 47 -7.72 -5.95 -1.26
C SER A 47 -7.46 -4.51 -0.83
N CYS A 48 -8.51 -3.71 -0.67
CA CYS A 48 -8.38 -2.31 -0.32
C CYS A 48 -8.09 -2.10 1.17
N PHE A 49 -7.37 -1.02 1.47
CA PHE A 49 -7.40 -0.41 2.79
C PHE A 49 -8.67 0.44 2.95
N GLY A 50 -9.11 0.61 4.19
CA GLY A 50 -10.23 1.48 4.52
C GLY A 50 -9.85 2.96 4.49
N PHE A 51 -10.72 3.80 5.04
CA PHE A 51 -10.46 5.23 5.16
C PHE A 51 -9.47 5.52 6.30
N PRO A 52 -8.69 6.61 6.20
CA PRO A 52 -7.83 7.08 7.29
C PRO A 52 -8.58 7.28 8.59
N ASP A 53 -7.98 6.89 9.71
CA ASP A 53 -8.49 7.25 11.03
C ASP A 53 -8.50 8.79 11.18
N PRO A 54 -9.67 9.42 11.35
CA PRO A 54 -9.80 10.87 11.32
C PRO A 54 -9.15 11.55 12.53
N ASP A 55 -9.08 10.88 13.69
CA ASP A 55 -8.50 11.44 14.90
C ASP A 55 -6.98 11.47 14.82
N CYS A 56 -6.37 10.37 14.37
CA CYS A 56 -4.95 10.27 14.10
C CYS A 56 -4.50 11.29 13.04
N TYR A 57 -5.25 11.39 11.94
CA TYR A 57 -4.96 12.34 10.87
C TYR A 57 -5.06 13.80 11.35
N LYS A 58 -6.10 14.13 12.13
CA LYS A 58 -6.28 15.49 12.67
C LYS A 58 -5.22 15.85 13.71
N LYS A 59 -4.94 14.96 14.67
CA LYS A 59 -3.93 15.19 15.72
C LYS A 59 -2.52 15.35 15.17
N SER A 60 -2.21 14.66 14.08
CA SER A 60 -0.92 14.74 13.39
C SER A 60 -0.83 15.87 12.38
N VAL A 61 -1.85 16.73 12.27
CA VAL A 61 -1.90 17.82 11.28
C VAL A 61 -1.69 17.31 9.85
N GLY A 62 -2.26 16.15 9.54
CA GLY A 62 -2.23 15.53 8.22
C GLY A 62 -0.95 14.76 7.86
N THR A 63 -0.07 14.50 8.83
CA THR A 63 1.21 13.81 8.58
C THR A 63 1.18 12.31 8.89
N TYR A 64 0.22 11.87 9.69
CA TYR A 64 0.08 10.46 10.07
C TYR A 64 -1.22 9.88 9.53
N ILE A 65 -1.08 8.94 8.58
CA ILE A 65 -2.20 8.24 7.96
C ILE A 65 -2.13 6.77 8.36
N THR A 66 -3.14 6.31 9.08
CA THR A 66 -3.30 4.91 9.46
C THR A 66 -4.69 4.44 9.06
N MET A 67 -4.78 3.21 8.53
CA MET A 67 -6.00 2.68 7.92
C MET A 67 -6.18 1.20 8.24
N PRO A 68 -7.43 0.72 8.42
CA PRO A 68 -7.67 -0.70 8.54
C PRO A 68 -7.42 -1.42 7.21
N HIS A 69 -6.90 -2.65 7.24
CA HIS A 69 -6.81 -3.48 6.04
C HIS A 69 -8.11 -4.30 5.88
N LEU A 70 -8.90 -4.06 4.84
CA LEU A 70 -10.24 -4.67 4.70
C LEU A 70 -10.20 -6.13 4.24
N ARG A 71 -9.03 -6.63 3.78
CA ARG A 71 -8.82 -8.04 3.39
C ARG A 71 -9.93 -8.49 2.44
N ASP A 72 -10.65 -9.53 2.81
CA ASP A 72 -11.66 -10.21 2.00
C ASP A 72 -12.98 -9.42 1.91
N VAL A 73 -13.13 -8.31 2.65
CA VAL A 73 -14.34 -7.47 2.69
C VAL A 73 -14.41 -6.51 1.50
N ASP A 74 -13.28 -5.93 1.07
CA ASP A 74 -13.22 -5.01 -0.06
C ASP A 74 -12.15 -5.48 -1.04
N VAL A 75 -12.55 -6.45 -1.88
CA VAL A 75 -11.69 -7.06 -2.88
C VAL A 75 -12.13 -6.62 -4.27
N ARG A 76 -11.17 -6.25 -5.11
CA ARG A 76 -11.42 -5.68 -6.44
C ARG A 76 -10.47 -6.23 -7.48
N VAL A 77 -10.91 -6.14 -8.72
CA VAL A 77 -10.04 -6.29 -9.90
C VAL A 77 -9.83 -4.89 -10.47
N VAL A 78 -8.58 -4.50 -10.66
CA VAL A 78 -8.19 -3.21 -11.24
C VAL A 78 -7.35 -3.42 -12.49
N ASP A 79 -7.46 -2.53 -13.48
CA ASP A 79 -6.48 -2.48 -14.56
C ASP A 79 -5.13 -2.09 -13.96
N VAL A 80 -4.05 -2.74 -14.38
CA VAL A 80 -2.70 -2.40 -13.89
C VAL A 80 -2.33 -0.94 -14.21
N LYS A 81 -2.94 -0.33 -15.23
CA LYS A 81 -2.77 1.09 -15.59
C LYS A 81 -3.38 2.04 -14.56
N ASP A 82 -4.29 1.56 -13.72
CA ASP A 82 -4.86 2.34 -12.63
C ASP A 82 -3.96 2.36 -11.38
N ILE A 83 -2.88 1.58 -11.36
CA ILE A 83 -1.86 1.64 -10.31
C ILE A 83 -1.01 2.89 -10.52
N ILE A 84 -1.10 3.83 -9.58
CA ILE A 84 -0.39 5.11 -9.61
C ILE A 84 1.06 4.94 -9.12
N SER A 85 1.23 4.27 -7.98
CA SER A 85 2.54 4.09 -7.35
C SER A 85 2.54 2.90 -6.39
N VAL A 86 3.73 2.38 -6.13
CA VAL A 86 3.97 1.48 -4.99
C VAL A 86 4.15 2.34 -3.75
N VAL A 87 3.50 1.93 -2.66
CA VAL A 87 3.60 2.60 -1.36
C VAL A 87 4.12 1.62 -0.31
N MET A 88 4.68 2.16 0.77
CA MET A 88 4.96 1.35 1.94
C MET A 88 3.74 1.41 2.87
N MET A 89 3.26 0.23 3.26
CA MET A 89 2.31 0.08 4.35
C MET A 89 2.96 -0.85 5.38
N ALA A 90 3.03 -0.42 6.63
CA ALA A 90 3.54 -1.22 7.74
C ALA A 90 2.45 -1.40 8.79
N PRO A 91 2.42 -2.53 9.53
CA PRO A 91 1.53 -2.66 10.67
C PRO A 91 1.74 -1.51 11.66
N ASP A 92 0.66 -0.86 12.06
CA ASP A 92 0.71 0.26 13.00
C ASP A 92 0.90 -0.27 14.44
N PRO A 93 2.01 0.05 15.12
CA PRO A 93 2.28 -0.44 16.47
C PRO A 93 1.27 0.08 17.51
N ASN A 94 0.59 1.20 17.25
CA ASN A 94 -0.40 1.77 18.15
C ASN A 94 -1.76 1.04 18.08
N PHE A 95 -1.95 0.20 17.07
CA PHE A 95 -3.20 -0.54 16.81
C PHE A 95 -2.97 -2.06 16.83
N VAL A 96 -1.96 -2.49 17.59
CA VAL A 96 -1.77 -3.89 17.96
C VAL A 96 -2.90 -4.24 18.93
N ALA A 97 -3.77 -5.16 18.52
CA ALA A 97 -4.74 -5.73 19.45
C ALA A 97 -3.96 -6.38 20.60
N ASP A 98 -4.22 -5.96 21.84
CA ASP A 98 -3.55 -6.47 23.03
C ASP A 98 -3.44 -8.00 22.96
N SER A 99 -2.21 -8.48 22.92
CA SER A 99 -1.81 -9.87 22.74
C SER A 99 -2.14 -10.78 23.94
N VAL A 100 -3.05 -10.34 24.82
CA VAL A 100 -3.62 -11.18 25.88
C VAL A 100 -4.71 -12.11 25.34
N ALA A 101 -5.24 -11.87 24.14
CA ALA A 101 -6.18 -12.76 23.47
C ALA A 101 -5.59 -13.35 22.18
N GLN A 102 -5.01 -14.55 22.30
CA GLN A 102 -4.81 -15.52 21.22
C GLN A 102 -3.69 -15.28 20.17
N PRO A 103 -2.87 -16.30 19.88
CA PRO A 103 -1.96 -16.28 18.74
C PRO A 103 -2.77 -16.29 17.44
N GLY A 104 -2.73 -15.20 16.68
CA GLY A 104 -3.39 -15.10 15.38
C GLY A 104 -4.12 -13.77 15.12
N ILE A 105 -4.24 -12.89 16.12
CA ILE A 105 -4.88 -11.58 15.92
C ILE A 105 -3.92 -10.63 15.20
N SER A 106 -4.22 -10.38 13.93
CA SER A 106 -3.49 -9.49 13.06
C SER A 106 -3.70 -8.04 13.45
N THR A 107 -2.64 -7.23 13.39
CA THR A 107 -2.72 -5.76 13.48
C THR A 107 -3.89 -5.23 12.67
N THR A 108 -4.73 -4.41 13.32
CA THR A 108 -5.98 -3.93 12.70
C THR A 108 -5.69 -2.83 11.69
N HIS A 109 -4.73 -1.95 12.00
CA HIS A 109 -4.37 -0.82 11.16
C HIS A 109 -2.94 -0.89 10.62
N TRP A 110 -2.74 -0.17 9.52
CA TRP A 110 -1.49 -0.05 8.82
C TRP A 110 -1.20 1.41 8.55
N VAL A 111 0.03 1.82 8.86
CA VAL A 111 0.52 3.17 8.62
C VAL A 111 1.03 3.28 7.18
N LEU A 112 0.63 4.35 6.50
CA LEU A 112 1.07 4.70 5.15
C LEU A 112 2.38 5.48 5.20
N MET A 113 3.31 5.09 4.34
CA MET A 113 4.54 5.83 4.06
C MET A 113 4.69 5.95 2.55
N GLU A 114 4.49 7.16 2.02
CA GLU A 114 4.75 7.47 0.62
C GLU A 114 6.18 8.01 0.47
N LYS A 115 6.92 7.51 -0.52
CA LYS A 115 8.21 8.11 -0.88
C LYS A 115 7.93 9.49 -1.51
N PRO A 116 8.55 10.58 -1.03
CA PRO A 116 8.44 11.87 -1.69
C PRO A 116 8.93 11.74 -3.13
N GLY A 117 8.20 12.35 -4.08
CA GLY A 117 8.59 12.34 -5.49
C GLY A 117 10.01 12.85 -5.69
N LEU A 118 10.72 12.33 -6.69
CA LEU A 118 12.17 12.55 -6.88
C LEU A 118 12.58 14.03 -6.81
N LYS A 119 11.80 14.93 -7.40
CA LYS A 119 12.05 16.39 -7.32
C LYS A 119 12.01 16.93 -5.90
N VAL A 120 11.02 16.52 -5.11
CA VAL A 120 10.89 16.93 -3.70
C VAL A 120 12.01 16.29 -2.87
N ALA A 121 12.34 15.03 -3.14
CA ALA A 121 13.46 14.36 -2.51
C ALA A 121 14.80 15.06 -2.81
N GLN A 122 15.05 15.49 -4.05
CA GLN A 122 16.26 16.23 -4.45
C GLN A 122 16.36 17.59 -3.74
N ILE A 123 15.25 18.34 -3.67
CA ILE A 123 15.20 19.65 -3.00
C ILE A 123 15.45 19.50 -1.49
N LEU A 124 14.85 18.49 -0.85
CA LEU A 124 14.95 18.30 0.60
C LEU A 124 16.25 17.63 1.05
N SER A 125 16.82 16.74 0.24
CA SER A 125 18.03 15.98 0.58
C SER A 125 19.33 16.66 0.15
N GLY A 126 19.26 17.63 -0.76
CA GLY A 126 20.45 18.25 -1.38
C GLY A 126 21.22 17.32 -2.32
N TYR A 127 20.72 16.11 -2.57
CA TYR A 127 21.36 15.12 -3.44
C TYR A 127 20.97 15.40 -4.90
N LYS A 128 21.97 15.61 -5.77
CA LYS A 128 21.80 15.63 -7.23
C LYS A 128 22.29 14.29 -7.77
N GLU A 129 21.42 13.53 -8.41
CA GLU A 129 21.85 12.41 -9.24
C GLU A 129 22.39 12.98 -10.56
N GLU A 130 23.65 12.69 -10.87
CA GLU A 130 24.22 12.95 -12.19
C GLU A 130 23.67 11.91 -13.16
N TYR A 131 23.08 12.39 -14.27
CA TYR A 131 22.65 11.52 -15.35
C TYR A 131 23.89 11.08 -16.12
N GLU A 132 24.20 9.78 -16.12
CA GLU A 132 25.00 9.19 -17.20
C GLU A 132 24.08 9.09 -18.43
N ASP A 133 24.22 10.04 -19.35
CA ASP A 133 23.61 9.98 -20.67
C ASP A 133 24.18 8.73 -21.40
N ASN A 134 23.30 7.79 -21.76
CA ASN A 134 23.57 6.72 -22.73
C ASN A 134 22.94 7.07 -24.08
#